data_AF-A0A7I8D5V5-F1
#
_entry.id   AF-A0A7I8D5V5-F1
#
_cell.length_a   1.000
_cell.length_b   1.000
_cell.length_c   1.000
_cell.angle_alpha   90.00
_cell.angle_beta   90.00
_cell.angle_gamma   90.00
#
_symmetry.space_group_name_H-M   'P 1'
#
loop_
_entity.id
_entity.type
_entity.pdbx_description
1 polymer ?
#
loop_
_entity_poly.entity_id
_entity_poly.type
_entity_poly.pdbx_seq_one_letter_code
_entity_poly.pdbx_strand_id
1 'polypeptide(L)'
;MIVQGMSGLMSMTGLPGQRPVKAGIALFDIGAGQTALYSILSAYIYKQKTGKGQHLDVSLLKSGLAWFIWEAAAFFGNGMIPQPTGGRHRVSAPYQAFRTKNGYVMLGAANQRTWEGFAQRC
;
A
#
# COMPACT_ATOMS: atom_id res chain seq x y z
N MET A 1 8.07 1.48 12.98
CA MET A 1 7.06 2.51 13.35
C MET A 1 7.48 3.91 12.89
N ILE A 2 8.64 4.42 13.31
CA ILE A 2 9.13 5.77 12.95
C ILE A 2 9.12 6.00 11.43
N VAL A 3 9.71 5.08 10.67
CA VAL A 3 9.77 5.15 9.21
C VAL A 3 8.36 5.19 8.58
N GLN A 4 7.41 4.44 9.13
CA GLN A 4 6.04 4.46 8.66
C GLN A 4 5.38 5.82 8.89
N GLY A 5 5.65 6.46 10.04
CA GLY A 5 5.21 7.83 10.32
C GLY A 5 5.83 8.84 9.34
N MET A 6 7.16 8.78 9.16
CA MET A 6 7.89 9.68 8.26
C MET A 6 7.45 9.57 6.80
N SER A 7 7.08 8.37 6.35
CA SER A 7 6.63 8.12 4.98
C SER A 7 5.26 8.70 4.64
N GLY A 8 4.49 9.15 5.64
CA GLY A 8 3.08 9.54 5.46
C GLY A 8 2.09 8.37 5.45
N LEU A 9 2.53 7.10 5.50
CA LEU A 9 1.58 5.97 5.50
C LEU A 9 0.61 6.03 6.68
N MET A 10 1.08 6.44 7.87
CA MET A 10 0.22 6.52 9.05
C MET A 10 -0.88 7.58 8.90
N SER A 11 -0.62 8.71 8.23
CA SER A 11 -1.62 9.78 8.07
C SER A 11 -2.75 9.37 7.14
N MET A 12 -2.49 8.52 6.14
CA MET A 12 -3.49 7.99 5.22
C MET A 12 -4.14 6.67 5.67
N THR A 13 -3.70 6.10 6.79
CA THR A 13 -4.26 4.84 7.33
C THR A 13 -5.20 5.13 8.49
N GLY A 14 -6.38 4.48 8.49
CA GLY A 14 -7.34 4.57 9.59
C GLY A 14 -8.66 5.24 9.19
N LEU A 15 -9.43 5.64 10.20
CA LEU A 15 -10.72 6.30 10.03
C LEU A 15 -10.55 7.82 9.83
N PRO A 16 -11.39 8.46 8.99
CA PRO A 16 -11.43 9.92 8.86
C PRO A 16 -11.57 10.63 10.21
N GLY A 17 -10.80 11.70 10.43
CA GLY A 17 -10.85 12.52 11.64
C GLY A 17 -10.30 11.88 12.92
N GLN A 18 -9.80 10.64 12.84
CA GLN A 18 -9.17 9.96 13.96
C GLN A 18 -7.65 10.14 13.94
N ARG A 19 -6.99 9.82 15.06
CA ARG A 19 -5.53 9.82 15.14
C ARG A 19 -4.91 8.87 14.09
N PRO A 20 -3.76 9.23 13.50
CA PRO A 20 -3.01 8.33 12.61
C PRO A 20 -2.76 6.97 13.25
N VAL A 21 -2.93 5.90 12.48
CA VAL A 21 -2.68 4.53 12.96
C VAL A 21 -1.61 3.84 12.13
N LYS A 22 -0.81 3.00 12.79
CA LYS A 22 0.21 2.19 12.11
C LYS A 22 -0.44 0.99 11.43
N ALA A 23 0.28 0.40 10.49
CA ALA A 23 -0.11 -0.88 9.93
C ALA A 23 0.01 -1.98 11.01
N GLY A 24 -0.81 -3.01 10.89
CA GLY A 24 -0.79 -4.14 11.83
C GLY A 24 0.56 -4.86 11.88
N ILE A 25 1.26 -4.88 10.74
CA ILE A 25 2.55 -5.55 10.56
C ILE A 25 3.71 -4.56 10.33
N ALA A 26 4.93 -5.08 10.38
CA ALA A 26 6.17 -4.37 10.13
C ALA A 26 6.41 -4.12 8.62
N LEU A 27 5.49 -3.36 8.00
CA LEU A 27 5.41 -3.24 6.53
C LEU A 27 6.73 -2.79 5.87
N PHE A 28 7.38 -1.77 6.43
CA PHE A 28 8.64 -1.22 5.90
C PHE A 28 9.83 -2.16 6.11
N ASP A 29 9.84 -2.93 7.20
CA ASP A 29 10.89 -3.89 7.48
C ASP A 29 10.81 -5.07 6.51
N ILE A 30 9.59 -5.56 6.25
CA ILE A 30 9.32 -6.60 5.23
C ILE A 30 9.71 -6.09 3.84
N GLY A 31 9.31 -4.87 3.48
CA GLY A 31 9.64 -4.28 2.18
C GLY A 31 11.14 -4.11 1.98
N ALA A 32 11.87 -3.65 3.00
CA ALA A 32 13.33 -3.57 2.93
C ALA A 32 13.99 -4.95 2.83
N GLY A 33 13.48 -5.95 3.56
CA GLY A 33 13.96 -7.33 3.43
C GLY A 33 13.79 -7.88 2.01
N GLN A 34 12.64 -7.64 1.39
CA GLN A 34 12.40 -8.01 -0.02
C GLN A 34 13.33 -7.26 -0.97
N THR A 35 13.48 -5.95 -0.81
CA THR A 35 14.40 -5.13 -1.62
C THR A 35 15.85 -5.59 -1.48
N ALA A 36 16.27 -5.93 -0.25
CA ALA A 36 17.60 -6.46 0.01
C ALA A 36 17.81 -7.81 -0.66
N LEU A 37 16.84 -8.73 -0.56
CA LEU A 37 16.88 -10.04 -1.22
C LEU A 37 17.06 -9.89 -2.73
N TYR A 38 16.23 -9.08 -3.38
CA TYR A 38 16.34 -8.84 -4.83
C TYR A 38 17.67 -8.19 -5.22
N SER A 39 18.14 -7.23 -4.42
CA SER A 39 19.44 -6.57 -4.64
C SER A 39 20.60 -7.57 -4.54
N ILE A 40 20.60 -8.44 -3.53
CA ILE A 40 21.61 -9.49 -3.33
C ILE A 40 21.61 -10.49 -4.49
N LEU A 41 20.43 -10.97 -4.91
CA LEU A 41 20.31 -11.89 -6.04
C LEU A 41 20.84 -11.24 -7.33
N SER A 42 20.51 -9.97 -7.56
CA SER A 42 20.98 -9.22 -8.73
C SER A 42 22.50 -9.04 -8.72
N ALA A 43 23.08 -8.66 -7.57
CA ALA A 43 24.52 -8.54 -7.39
C ALA A 43 25.24 -9.89 -7.53
N TYR A 44 24.63 -10.98 -7.08
CA TYR A 44 25.17 -12.32 -7.26
C TYR A 44 25.19 -12.72 -8.75
N ILE A 45 24.11 -12.50 -9.49
CA ILE A 45 24.06 -12.74 -10.95
C ILE A 45 25.12 -11.91 -11.67
N TYR A 46 25.30 -10.64 -11.27
CA TYR A 46 26.35 -9.78 -11.81
C TYR A 46 27.75 -10.32 -11.53
N LYS A 47 28.00 -10.77 -10.29
CA LYS A 47 29.27 -11.39 -9.88
C LYS A 47 29.56 -12.66 -10.68
N GLN A 48 28.57 -13.50 -10.96
CA GLN A 48 28.75 -14.72 -11.76
C GLN A 48 29.27 -14.41 -13.18
N LYS A 49 28.91 -13.25 -13.75
CA LYS A 49 29.34 -12.86 -15.11
C LYS A 49 30.68 -12.11 -15.12
N THR A 50 31.00 -11.38 -14.05
CA THR A 50 32.11 -10.40 -14.06
C THR A 50 33.22 -10.72 -13.06
N GLY A 51 32.98 -11.63 -12.12
CA GLY A 51 33.85 -11.90 -10.97
C GLY A 51 33.80 -10.82 -9.87
N LYS A 52 33.13 -9.69 -10.09
CA LYS A 52 33.12 -8.54 -9.18
C LYS A 52 31.86 -8.50 -8.32
N GLY A 53 32.03 -8.29 -7.01
CA GLY A 53 30.93 -8.01 -6.10
C GLY A 53 30.42 -6.58 -6.20
N GLN A 54 29.36 -6.26 -5.45
CA GLN A 54 28.78 -4.92 -5.35
C GLN A 54 28.44 -4.58 -3.90
N HIS A 55 28.57 -3.31 -3.53
CA HIS A 55 28.06 -2.78 -2.26
C HIS A 55 26.59 -2.40 -2.44
N LEU A 56 25.74 -2.79 -1.48
CA LEU A 56 24.29 -2.56 -1.52
C LEU A 56 23.88 -1.70 -0.33
N ASP A 57 23.34 -0.51 -0.61
CA ASP A 57 22.72 0.36 0.39
C ASP A 57 21.19 0.23 0.30
N VAL A 58 20.57 -0.34 1.33
CA VAL A 58 19.13 -0.60 1.38
C VAL A 58 18.51 0.23 2.51
N SER A 59 17.68 1.19 2.13
CA SER A 59 16.97 2.04 3.09
C SER A 59 15.58 1.51 3.39
N LEU A 60 15.23 1.42 4.67
CA LEU A 60 13.86 1.13 5.14
C LEU A 60 12.85 2.08 4.50
N LEU A 61 13.13 3.39 4.57
CA LEU A 61 12.23 4.43 4.08
C LEU A 61 12.03 4.32 2.56
N LYS A 62 13.12 4.27 1.79
CA LYS A 62 13.04 4.19 0.31
C LYS A 62 12.35 2.91 -0.15
N SER A 63 12.63 1.79 0.53
CA SER A 63 12.02 0.50 0.19
C SER A 63 10.50 0.52 0.36
N GLY A 64 9.98 1.14 1.43
CA GLY A 64 8.53 1.27 1.60
C GLY A 64 7.90 2.35 0.72
N LEU A 65 8.60 3.46 0.44
CA LEU A 65 8.10 4.52 -0.45
C LEU A 65 7.85 4.03 -1.88
N ALA A 66 8.57 3.02 -2.34
CA ALA A 66 8.33 2.40 -3.65
C ALA A 66 6.91 1.85 -3.81
N TRP A 67 6.19 1.56 -2.71
CA TRP A 67 4.82 1.03 -2.74
C TRP A 67 3.74 2.11 -2.81
N PHE A 68 4.10 3.38 -2.79
CA PHE A 68 3.17 4.51 -2.81
C PHE A 68 2.76 4.93 -4.23
N ILE A 69 2.89 4.06 -5.23
CA ILE A 69 2.74 4.42 -6.64
C ILE A 69 1.44 5.18 -6.94
N TRP A 70 0.31 4.75 -6.37
CA TRP A 70 -1.00 5.39 -6.55
C TRP A 70 -1.12 6.73 -5.84
N GLU A 71 -0.45 6.88 -4.70
CA GLU A 71 -0.49 8.09 -3.89
C GLU A 71 0.47 9.15 -4.42
N ALA A 72 1.65 8.71 -4.87
CA ALA A 72 2.57 9.54 -5.63
C ALA A 72 1.92 10.03 -6.92
N ALA A 73 1.26 9.13 -7.67
CA ALA A 73 0.57 9.52 -8.90
C ALA A 73 -0.55 10.55 -8.65
N ALA A 74 -1.33 10.40 -7.58
CA ALA A 74 -2.36 11.37 -7.21
C ALA A 74 -1.73 12.72 -6.84
N PHE A 75 -0.73 12.72 -5.96
CA PHE A 75 -0.05 13.94 -5.54
C PHE A 75 0.62 14.68 -6.71
N PHE A 76 1.42 13.98 -7.53
CA PHE A 76 2.10 14.60 -8.66
C PHE A 76 1.16 14.95 -9.82
N GLY A 77 0.05 14.23 -9.98
CA GLY A 77 -0.90 14.45 -11.06
C GLY A 77 -1.84 15.63 -10.83
N ASN A 78 -2.32 15.83 -9.59
CA ASN A 78 -3.30 16.88 -9.28
C ASN A 78 -3.17 17.52 -7.89
N GLY A 79 -2.06 17.29 -7.19
CA GLY A 79 -1.82 17.85 -5.85
C GLY A 79 -2.62 17.17 -4.74
N MET A 80 -3.31 16.06 -5.00
CA MET A 80 -4.12 15.38 -3.99
C MET A 80 -3.23 14.75 -2.92
N ILE A 81 -3.38 15.23 -1.68
CA ILE A 81 -2.74 14.63 -0.50
C ILE A 81 -3.61 13.47 0.00
N PRO A 82 -3.09 12.24 0.09
CA PRO A 82 -3.83 11.08 0.58
C PRO A 82 -4.39 11.31 1.99
N GLN A 83 -5.64 10.92 2.20
CA GLN A 83 -6.37 11.06 3.46
C GLN A 83 -6.85 9.69 3.95
N PRO A 84 -7.08 9.51 5.26
CA PRO A 84 -7.64 8.28 5.79
C PRO A 84 -9.06 8.08 5.27
N THR A 85 -9.31 6.93 4.66
CA THR A 85 -10.60 6.59 4.01
C THR A 85 -11.37 5.49 4.76
N GLY A 86 -10.84 5.00 5.88
CA GLY A 86 -11.36 3.82 6.55
C GLY A 86 -11.21 2.58 5.67
N GLY A 87 -12.30 1.81 5.54
CA GLY A 87 -12.33 0.64 4.66
C GLY A 87 -12.73 0.94 3.21
N ARG A 88 -12.92 2.22 2.83
CA ARG A 88 -13.46 2.60 1.52
C ARG A 88 -12.37 2.86 0.49
N HIS A 89 -12.58 2.35 -0.73
CA HIS A 89 -11.75 2.72 -1.87
C HIS A 89 -11.90 4.21 -2.20
N ARG A 90 -10.79 4.89 -2.46
CA ARG A 90 -10.77 6.34 -2.66
C ARG A 90 -11.65 6.80 -3.83
N VAL A 91 -11.62 6.07 -4.94
CA VAL A 91 -12.18 6.52 -6.24
C VAL A 91 -13.31 5.63 -6.78
N SER A 92 -13.75 4.62 -6.03
CA SER A 92 -14.78 3.69 -6.51
C SER A 92 -15.76 3.34 -5.39
N ALA A 93 -17.03 3.17 -5.75
CA ALA A 93 -18.09 2.78 -4.84
C ALA A 93 -19.15 1.90 -5.54
N PRO A 94 -19.76 0.93 -4.83
CA PRO A 94 -19.36 0.46 -3.49
C PRO A 94 -18.11 -0.43 -3.58
N TYR A 95 -17.04 -0.04 -2.89
CA TYR A 95 -15.83 -0.83 -2.76
C TYR A 95 -15.26 -0.67 -1.35
N GLN A 96 -15.86 -1.38 -0.39
CA GLN A 96 -15.57 -1.21 1.03
C GLN A 96 -16.09 -2.37 1.89
N ALA A 97 -15.72 -2.38 3.16
CA ALA A 97 -16.32 -3.24 4.17
C ALA A 97 -17.74 -2.74 4.54
N PHE A 98 -18.71 -3.64 4.58
CA PHE A 98 -20.08 -3.40 5.05
C PHE A 98 -20.37 -4.27 6.27
N ARG A 99 -21.06 -3.69 7.26
CA ARG A 99 -21.46 -4.39 8.48
C ARG A 99 -22.59 -5.37 8.18
N THR A 100 -22.46 -6.60 8.65
CA THR A 100 -23.49 -7.64 8.62
C THR A 100 -23.96 -7.94 10.04
N LYS A 101 -24.89 -8.89 10.20
CA LYS A 101 -25.41 -9.32 11.52
C LYS A 101 -24.30 -9.82 12.47
N ASN A 102 -23.27 -10.48 11.94
CA ASN A 102 -22.25 -11.19 12.72
C ASN A 102 -20.81 -10.80 12.34
N GLY A 103 -20.60 -9.75 11.56
CA GLY A 103 -19.26 -9.34 11.16
C GLY A 103 -19.25 -8.28 10.06
N TYR A 104 -18.27 -8.39 9.17
CA TYR A 104 -18.11 -7.52 8.01
C TYR A 104 -17.95 -8.36 6.75
N VAL A 105 -18.51 -7.87 5.65
CA VAL A 105 -18.27 -8.39 4.31
C VAL A 105 -17.60 -7.31 3.48
N MET A 106 -16.61 -7.69 2.67
CA MET A 106 -16.03 -6.79 1.67
C MET A 106 -16.89 -6.84 0.42
N LEU A 107 -17.47 -5.70 0.04
CA LEU A 107 -18.22 -5.56 -1.21
C LEU A 107 -17.37 -4.77 -2.20
N GLY A 108 -17.24 -5.28 -3.43
CA GLY A 108 -16.57 -4.61 -4.53
C GLY A 108 -17.43 -4.65 -5.80
N ALA A 109 -18.36 -3.70 -5.92
CA ALA A 109 -19.17 -3.50 -7.12
C ALA A 109 -18.73 -2.23 -7.86
N ALA A 110 -17.47 -2.22 -8.30
CA ALA A 110 -16.78 -1.03 -8.80
C ALA A 110 -17.19 -0.56 -10.22
N ASN A 111 -18.02 -1.33 -10.93
CA ASN A 111 -18.48 -1.00 -12.28
C ASN A 111 -19.96 -1.36 -12.47
N GLN A 112 -20.57 -0.82 -13.54
CA GLN A 112 -21.99 -0.95 -13.83
C GLN A 112 -22.49 -2.41 -13.78
N ARG A 113 -21.78 -3.33 -14.46
CA ARG A 113 -22.14 -4.75 -14.49
C ARG A 113 -22.14 -5.37 -13.09
N THR A 114 -21.10 -5.11 -12.30
CA THR A 114 -21.03 -5.63 -10.93
C THR A 114 -22.06 -4.99 -10.01
N TRP A 115 -22.38 -3.71 -10.22
CA TRP A 115 -23.39 -2.99 -9.46
C TRP A 115 -24.80 -3.52 -9.74
N GLU A 116 -25.19 -3.65 -11.01
CA GLU A 116 -26.50 -4.20 -11.39
C GLU A 116 -26.67 -5.63 -10.89
N GLY A 117 -25.63 -6.46 -11.05
CA GLY A 117 -25.64 -7.83 -10.56
C GLY A 117 -25.78 -7.92 -9.03
N PHE A 118 -25.22 -6.95 -8.29
CA PHE A 118 -25.39 -6.85 -6.84
C PHE A 118 -26.80 -6.37 -6.49
N ALA A 119 -27.26 -5.27 -7.10
CA ALA A 119 -28.54 -4.64 -6.80
C ALA A 119 -29.76 -5.51 -7.13
N GLN A 120 -29.63 -6.46 -8.05
CA GLN A 120 -30.71 -7.41 -8.39
C GLN A 120 -30.76 -8.64 -7.47
N ARG A 121 -29.69 -8.92 -6.73
CA ARG A 121 -29.54 -10.15 -5.92
C ARG A 121 -29.61 -9.89 -4.40
N CYS A 122 -29.61 -8.63 -4.00
CA CYS A 122 -29.75 -8.18 -2.62
C CYS A 122 -31.10 -7.48 -2.43
#